data_AF-A0A9X0BM17-F1
#
_entry.id   AF-A0A9X0BM17-F1
#
_cell.length_a   1.000
_cell.length_b   1.000
_cell.length_c   1.000
_cell.angle_alpha   90.00
_cell.angle_beta   90.00
_cell.angle_gamma   90.00
#
_symmetry.space_group_name_H-M   'P 1'
#
loop_
_entity.id
_entity.type
_entity.pdbx_description
1 polymer ?
#
loop_
_entity_poly.entity_id
_entity_poly.type
_entity_poly.pdbx_seq_one_letter_code
_entity_poly.pdbx_strand_id
1 'polypeptide(L)'
;MAPPVSKSDKFYTVYKGRVDKPTIYSSWSQAHPRVIECEGAEHKKWDTLEDACKAMKDRGFEDVDIFVKKSAETKIVSLRKDKYYAVAGGKTTRVFTSWEDAKEAINRTTACQECFSTKQEAEEFIENWKDAYADVWRRAIRQGLNEGWKARDMSLNIGSFLLRENDNERLKEDGHEMVKTAQNELPKIEQLSVKEDNQE
;
A
#
# COMPACT_ATOMS: atom_id res chain seq x y z
N MET A 1 -19.56 -13.69 30.16
CA MET A 1 -18.86 -12.44 29.77
C MET A 1 -17.54 -12.83 29.12
N ALA A 2 -17.41 -12.62 27.81
CA ALA A 2 -16.12 -12.75 27.13
C ALA A 2 -15.46 -11.36 27.11
N PRO A 3 -14.14 -11.24 27.35
CA PRO A 3 -13.46 -9.95 27.31
C PRO A 3 -13.51 -9.37 25.87
N PRO A 4 -13.47 -8.04 25.73
CA PRO A 4 -13.40 -7.40 24.43
C PRO A 4 -12.08 -7.80 23.78
N VAL A 5 -12.16 -8.46 22.62
CA VAL A 5 -11.00 -8.89 21.85
C VAL A 5 -10.20 -7.64 21.47
N SER A 6 -9.09 -7.41 22.17
CA SER A 6 -8.03 -6.51 21.76
C SER A 6 -7.57 -6.93 20.37
N LYS A 7 -7.32 -5.96 19.48
CA LYS A 7 -6.74 -6.26 18.17
C LYS A 7 -5.49 -7.10 18.42
N SER A 8 -5.47 -8.34 17.93
CA SER A 8 -4.25 -9.14 17.90
C SER A 8 -3.29 -8.38 16.99
N ASP A 9 -2.16 -7.93 17.50
CA ASP A 9 -1.10 -7.35 16.67
C ASP A 9 -0.61 -8.43 15.72
N LYS A 10 -1.05 -8.37 14.47
CA LYS A 10 -0.64 -9.32 13.44
C LYS A 10 0.69 -8.87 12.88
N PHE A 11 1.64 -9.79 12.81
CA PHE A 11 2.95 -9.55 12.23
C PHE A 11 3.08 -10.31 10.91
N TYR A 12 3.72 -9.68 9.93
CA TYR A 12 3.86 -10.21 8.58
C TYR A 12 5.35 -10.27 8.25
N THR A 13 5.90 -11.48 8.20
CA THR A 13 7.26 -11.73 7.73
C THR A 13 7.25 -11.76 6.20
N VAL A 14 8.07 -10.93 5.56
CA VAL A 14 8.35 -10.99 4.11
C VAL A 14 9.79 -11.48 3.96
N TYR A 15 9.96 -12.71 3.49
CA TYR A 15 11.26 -13.35 3.29
C TYR A 15 11.82 -13.04 1.91
N LYS A 16 10.96 -13.07 0.89
CA LYS A 16 11.28 -12.72 -0.50
C LYS A 16 10.15 -11.91 -1.10
N GLY A 17 10.51 -10.98 -1.96
CA GLY A 17 9.60 -10.03 -2.60
C GLY A 17 10.36 -8.76 -2.95
N ARG A 18 9.65 -7.63 -3.01
CA ARG A 18 10.23 -6.31 -3.25
C ARG A 18 10.78 -5.69 -1.95
N VAL A 19 11.69 -6.42 -1.31
CA VAL A 19 12.41 -6.02 -0.09
C VAL A 19 13.90 -6.27 -0.27
N ASP A 20 14.75 -5.37 0.25
CA ASP A 20 16.21 -5.51 0.15
C ASP A 20 16.74 -6.62 1.05
N LYS A 21 16.09 -6.80 2.21
CA LYS A 21 16.36 -7.87 3.17
C LYS A 21 15.06 -8.38 3.80
N PRO A 22 15.06 -9.61 4.36
CA PRO A 22 13.93 -10.14 5.09
C PRO A 22 13.46 -9.16 6.17
N THR A 23 12.17 -8.85 6.18
CA THR A 23 11.59 -7.80 7.03
C THR A 23 10.30 -8.27 7.68
N ILE A 24 10.07 -7.85 8.92
CA ILE A 24 8.83 -8.06 9.67
C ILE A 24 8.04 -6.76 9.69
N TYR A 25 6.78 -6.80 9.25
CA TYR A 25 5.86 -5.66 9.28
C TYR A 25 4.75 -5.89 10.30
N SER A 26 4.36 -4.86 11.06
CA SER A 26 3.21 -4.94 11.97
C SER A 26 1.88 -4.59 11.31
N SER A 27 1.84 -4.35 10.00
CA SER A 27 0.62 -4.04 9.26
C SER A 27 0.62 -4.65 7.87
N TRP A 28 -0.54 -5.17 7.46
CA TRP A 28 -0.71 -5.71 6.11
C TRP A 28 -0.60 -4.62 5.04
N SER A 29 -1.00 -3.38 5.35
CA SER A 29 -0.80 -2.21 4.47
C SER A 29 0.65 -2.05 4.03
N GLN A 30 1.60 -2.43 4.88
CA GLN A 30 3.03 -2.33 4.59
C GLN A 30 3.54 -3.58 3.87
N ALA A 31 3.19 -4.78 4.33
CA ALA A 31 3.67 -6.01 3.71
C ALA A 31 3.09 -6.23 2.30
N HIS A 32 1.83 -5.87 2.07
CA HIS A 32 1.11 -6.16 0.82
C HIS A 32 1.81 -5.63 -0.44
N PRO A 33 2.18 -4.33 -0.57
CA PRO A 33 2.90 -3.82 -1.74
C PRO A 33 4.20 -4.56 -2.09
N ARG A 34 4.82 -5.20 -1.08
CA ARG A 34 6.12 -5.86 -1.23
C ARG A 34 5.99 -7.28 -1.79
N VAL A 35 4.81 -7.88 -1.70
CA VAL A 35 4.59 -9.28 -2.11
C VAL A 35 3.61 -9.40 -3.26
N ILE A 36 2.74 -8.40 -3.44
CA ILE A 36 1.65 -8.48 -4.40
C ILE A 36 2.16 -8.57 -5.84
N GLU A 37 1.67 -9.53 -6.62
CA GLU A 37 2.08 -9.72 -8.04
C GLU A 37 3.60 -9.89 -8.23
N CYS A 38 4.33 -10.25 -7.16
CA CYS A 38 5.74 -10.56 -7.24
C CYS A 38 5.89 -12.09 -7.33
N GLU A 39 6.34 -12.58 -8.48
CA GLU A 39 6.60 -14.01 -8.67
C GLU A 39 7.68 -14.48 -7.69
N GLY A 40 7.43 -15.60 -7.01
CA GLY A 40 8.34 -16.13 -5.99
C GLY A 40 8.38 -15.35 -4.67
N ALA A 41 7.45 -14.42 -4.44
CA ALA A 41 7.33 -13.78 -3.12
C ALA A 41 6.99 -14.80 -2.03
N GLU A 42 7.72 -14.75 -0.93
CA GLU A 42 7.54 -15.61 0.22
C GLU A 42 7.19 -14.75 1.43
N HIS A 43 5.99 -14.93 1.98
CA HIS A 43 5.56 -14.22 3.18
C HIS A 43 4.72 -15.11 4.10
N LYS A 44 4.63 -14.74 5.38
CA LYS A 44 3.84 -15.45 6.38
C LYS A 44 3.29 -14.49 7.44
N LYS A 45 2.09 -14.80 7.94
CA LYS A 45 1.42 -14.08 9.01
C LYS A 45 1.67 -14.79 10.34
N TRP A 46 1.84 -14.00 11.39
CA TRP A 46 2.06 -14.41 12.77
C TRP A 46 1.16 -13.59 13.69
N ASP A 47 0.83 -14.15 14.85
CA ASP A 47 0.01 -13.47 15.86
C ASP A 47 0.88 -12.86 16.99
N THR A 48 2.19 -13.15 17.01
CA THR A 48 3.16 -12.53 17.92
C THR A 48 4.44 -12.13 17.19
N LEU A 49 5.11 -11.09 17.67
CA LEU A 49 6.40 -10.65 17.13
C LEU A 49 7.49 -11.69 17.41
N GLU A 50 7.42 -12.36 18.56
CA GLU A 50 8.39 -13.38 18.95
C GLU A 50 8.35 -14.59 17.99
N ASP A 51 7.17 -15.07 17.63
CA ASP A 51 7.01 -16.15 16.64
C ASP A 51 7.52 -15.74 15.26
N ALA A 52 7.23 -14.49 14.84
CA ALA A 52 7.72 -13.93 13.59
C ALA A 52 9.26 -13.86 13.55
N CYS A 53 9.88 -13.37 14.63
CA CYS A 53 11.34 -13.32 14.78
C CYS A 53 11.96 -14.71 14.81
N LYS A 54 11.35 -15.65 15.55
CA LYS A 54 11.80 -17.04 15.61
C LYS A 54 11.78 -17.67 14.21
N ALA A 55 10.72 -17.46 13.45
CA ALA A 55 10.61 -17.99 12.10
C ALA A 55 11.65 -17.41 11.11
N MET A 56 12.04 -16.15 11.28
CA MET A 56 13.16 -15.56 10.52
C MET A 56 14.49 -16.23 10.89
N LYS A 57 14.76 -16.42 12.18
CA LYS A 57 15.97 -17.10 12.68
C LYS A 57 16.04 -18.57 12.24
N ASP A 58 14.93 -19.30 12.32
CA ASP A 58 14.84 -20.71 11.89
C ASP A 58 15.14 -20.88 10.38
N ARG A 59 14.96 -19.81 9.60
CA ARG A 59 15.32 -19.76 8.17
C ARG A 59 16.74 -19.24 7.90
N GLY A 60 17.51 -18.93 8.95
CA GLY A 60 18.88 -18.42 8.85
C GLY A 60 19.00 -16.91 8.63
N PHE A 61 17.94 -16.14 8.85
CA PHE A 61 17.98 -14.68 8.74
C PHE A 61 18.28 -14.05 10.11
N GLU A 62 19.52 -13.60 10.30
CA GLU A 62 19.98 -12.94 11.54
C GLU A 62 19.87 -11.41 11.48
N ASP A 63 20.07 -10.81 10.29
CA ASP A 63 19.85 -9.37 10.03
C ASP A 63 18.45 -9.15 9.46
N VAL A 64 17.49 -8.96 10.37
CA VAL A 64 16.06 -8.77 10.05
C VAL A 64 15.65 -7.35 10.41
N ASP A 65 15.07 -6.62 9.46
CA ASP A 65 14.44 -5.34 9.78
C ASP A 65 13.07 -5.57 10.41
N ILE A 66 12.78 -4.80 11.46
CA ILE A 66 11.50 -4.85 12.17
C ILE A 66 10.82 -3.49 12.01
N PHE A 67 9.74 -3.46 11.22
CA PHE A 67 8.93 -2.26 10.98
C PHE A 67 7.63 -2.35 11.80
N VAL A 68 7.74 -1.95 13.08
CA VAL A 68 6.62 -1.92 14.01
C VAL A 68 6.08 -0.51 14.11
N LYS A 69 4.79 -0.34 13.80
CA LYS A 69 4.07 0.90 14.05
C LYS A 69 3.97 1.08 15.57
N LYS A 70 4.52 2.18 16.10
CA LYS A 70 4.29 2.57 17.51
C LYS A 70 2.79 2.83 17.66
N SER A 71 2.05 1.86 18.17
CA SER A 71 0.62 2.03 18.47
C SER A 71 0.50 3.04 19.60
N ALA A 72 -0.03 4.23 19.30
CA ALA A 72 -0.40 5.19 20.33
C ALA A 72 -1.48 4.56 21.24
N GLU A 73 -1.31 4.77 22.53
CA GLU A 73 -1.99 4.05 23.61
C GLU A 73 -3.49 4.34 23.64
N THR A 74 -4.26 3.27 23.90
CA THR A 74 -5.61 3.18 24.48
C THR A 74 -6.56 4.37 24.24
N LYS A 75 -7.37 4.30 23.18
CA LYS A 75 -8.56 5.17 23.04
C LYS A 75 -9.82 4.39 23.43
N ILE A 76 -10.54 4.95 24.40
CA ILE A 76 -11.77 4.40 25.00
C ILE A 76 -12.81 4.10 23.93
N VAL A 77 -13.26 2.85 23.90
CA VAL A 77 -14.17 2.30 22.87
C VAL A 77 -15.57 2.83 23.12
N SER A 78 -16.12 3.61 22.18
CA SER A 78 -17.53 4.01 22.22
C SER A 78 -18.43 2.82 21.89
N LEU A 79 -19.59 2.74 22.56
CA LEU A 79 -20.45 1.56 22.62
C LEU A 79 -21.33 1.34 21.36
N ARG A 80 -20.98 1.93 20.22
CA ARG A 80 -21.57 1.64 18.91
C ARG A 80 -20.42 1.53 17.91
N LYS A 81 -20.03 0.30 17.58
CA LYS A 81 -18.89 0.05 16.68
C LYS A 81 -19.34 0.26 15.24
N ASP A 82 -19.35 1.51 14.80
CA ASP A 82 -19.32 1.80 13.37
C ASP A 82 -18.11 1.07 12.77
N LYS A 83 -18.35 0.30 11.70
CA LYS A 83 -17.31 -0.46 11.00
C LYS A 83 -16.87 0.34 9.79
N TYR A 84 -15.57 0.59 9.72
CA TYR A 84 -14.93 1.27 8.60
C TYR A 84 -14.05 0.28 7.86
N TYR A 85 -14.35 0.03 6.59
CA TYR A 85 -13.60 -0.88 5.73
C TYR A 85 -12.62 -0.06 4.89
N ALA A 86 -11.33 -0.19 5.17
CA ALA A 86 -10.29 0.36 4.33
C ALA A 86 -10.06 -0.58 3.15
N VAL A 87 -10.11 -0.04 1.92
CA VAL A 87 -9.73 -0.76 0.71
C VAL A 87 -8.66 0.06 -0.01
N ALA A 88 -7.52 -0.56 -0.30
CA ALA A 88 -6.40 0.03 -1.01
C ALA A 88 -5.96 -0.91 -2.15
N GLY A 89 -5.60 -0.36 -3.32
CA GLY A 89 -5.19 -1.17 -4.48
C GLY A 89 -6.31 -2.01 -5.10
N GLY A 90 -7.58 -1.72 -4.77
CA GLY A 90 -8.75 -2.24 -5.49
C GLY A 90 -9.21 -1.28 -6.60
N LYS A 91 -10.38 -1.54 -7.18
CA LYS A 91 -11.02 -0.64 -8.17
C LYS A 91 -11.15 0.79 -7.66
N THR A 92 -11.37 0.93 -6.36
CA THR A 92 -11.42 2.22 -5.68
C THR A 92 -10.66 2.13 -4.37
N THR A 93 -9.71 3.05 -4.18
CA THR A 93 -8.96 3.16 -2.92
C THR A 93 -9.63 4.22 -2.03
N ARG A 94 -10.38 3.78 -1.01
CA ARG A 94 -11.05 4.64 -0.03
C ARG A 94 -11.53 3.85 1.18
N VAL A 95 -12.03 4.58 2.18
CA VAL A 95 -12.76 4.01 3.32
C VAL A 95 -14.24 3.89 2.97
N PHE A 96 -14.82 2.72 3.25
CA PHE A 96 -16.23 2.41 3.10
C PHE A 96 -16.87 2.18 4.46
N THR A 97 -18.15 2.54 4.60
CA THR A 97 -18.96 2.25 5.79
C THR A 97 -19.84 1.01 5.61
N SER A 98 -20.04 0.56 4.37
CA SER A 98 -20.75 -0.68 4.01
C SER A 98 -19.77 -1.74 3.52
N TRP A 99 -20.00 -3.00 3.92
CA TRP A 99 -19.23 -4.14 3.40
C TRP A 99 -19.58 -4.45 1.94
N GLU A 100 -20.81 -4.19 1.49
CA GLU A 100 -21.22 -4.47 0.11
C GLU A 100 -20.44 -3.60 -0.88
N ASP A 101 -20.32 -2.30 -0.60
CA ASP A 101 -19.53 -1.37 -1.40
C ASP A 101 -18.04 -1.72 -1.37
N ALA A 102 -17.51 -2.11 -0.20
CA ALA A 102 -16.13 -2.55 -0.06
C ALA A 102 -15.88 -3.84 -0.87
N LYS A 103 -16.84 -4.77 -0.86
CA LYS A 103 -16.79 -6.02 -1.60
C LYS A 103 -16.77 -5.77 -3.11
N GLU A 104 -17.57 -4.82 -3.59
CA GLU A 104 -17.54 -4.41 -5.00
C GLU A 104 -16.17 -3.83 -5.38
N ALA A 105 -15.61 -2.97 -4.52
CA ALA A 105 -14.30 -2.35 -4.76
C ALA A 105 -13.14 -3.34 -4.81
N ILE A 106 -13.22 -4.46 -4.06
CA ILE A 106 -12.19 -5.52 -4.08
C ILE A 106 -12.43 -6.60 -5.14
N ASN A 107 -13.63 -6.65 -5.74
CA ASN A 107 -14.02 -7.76 -6.59
C ASN A 107 -13.09 -7.90 -7.81
N ARG A 108 -12.53 -9.11 -8.01
CA ARG A 108 -11.55 -9.45 -9.06
C ARG A 108 -10.27 -8.62 -9.02
N THR A 109 -9.90 -8.08 -7.86
CA THR A 109 -8.65 -7.35 -7.66
C THR A 109 -7.79 -8.00 -6.59
N THR A 110 -6.51 -7.63 -6.56
CA THR A 110 -5.54 -8.04 -5.55
C THR A 110 -5.49 -7.05 -4.37
N ALA A 111 -6.60 -6.37 -4.08
CA ALA A 111 -6.69 -5.28 -3.11
C ALA A 111 -6.22 -5.66 -1.69
N CYS A 112 -5.64 -4.67 -1.01
CA CYS A 112 -5.36 -4.69 0.41
C CYS A 112 -6.57 -4.13 1.18
N GLN A 113 -7.20 -4.95 2.02
CA GLN A 113 -8.38 -4.53 2.79
C GLN A 113 -8.29 -4.92 4.26
N GLU A 114 -8.81 -4.05 5.13
CA GLU A 114 -8.92 -4.29 6.57
C GLU A 114 -10.06 -3.46 7.19
N CYS A 115 -10.66 -3.97 8.28
CA CYS A 115 -11.78 -3.31 8.97
C CYS A 115 -11.32 -2.69 10.30
N PHE A 116 -11.76 -1.46 10.54
CA PHE A 116 -11.40 -0.65 11.71
C PHE A 116 -12.65 -0.17 12.46
N SER A 117 -12.46 0.21 13.72
CA SER A 117 -13.53 0.78 14.55
C SER A 117 -13.64 2.30 14.44
N THR A 118 -12.68 2.95 13.78
CA THR A 118 -12.68 4.39 13.53
C THR A 118 -12.32 4.68 12.09
N LYS A 119 -12.89 5.75 11.54
CA LYS A 119 -12.57 6.25 10.19
C LYS A 119 -11.09 6.59 10.07
N GLN A 120 -10.54 7.24 11.09
CA GLN A 120 -9.13 7.68 11.12
C GLN A 120 -8.16 6.51 10.99
N GLU A 121 -8.37 5.41 11.72
CA GLU A 121 -7.53 4.22 11.58
C GLU A 121 -7.60 3.61 10.16
N ALA A 122 -8.79 3.63 9.54
CA ALA A 122 -8.99 3.14 8.19
C ALA A 122 -8.30 4.03 7.14
N GLU A 123 -8.35 5.35 7.30
CA GLU A 123 -7.65 6.32 6.44
C GLU A 123 -6.14 6.16 6.57
N GLU A 124 -5.63 6.06 7.80
CA GLU A 124 -4.20 5.87 8.06
C GLU A 124 -3.68 4.53 7.49
N PHE A 125 -4.50 3.48 7.48
CA PHE A 125 -4.17 2.24 6.79
C PHE A 125 -3.97 2.42 5.29
N ILE A 126 -4.82 3.22 4.64
CA ILE A 126 -4.72 3.51 3.20
C ILE A 126 -3.47 4.36 2.92
N GLU A 127 -3.21 5.38 3.73
CA GLU A 127 -2.00 6.21 3.57
C GLU A 127 -0.73 5.38 3.76
N ASN A 128 -0.69 4.54 4.80
CA ASN A 128 0.41 3.60 5.00
C ASN A 128 0.62 2.66 3.80
N TRP A 129 -0.46 2.23 3.14
CA TRP A 129 -0.38 1.41 1.95
C TRP A 129 0.20 2.19 0.77
N LYS A 130 -0.22 3.45 0.56
CA LYS A 130 0.32 4.32 -0.49
C LYS A 130 1.81 4.57 -0.30
N ASP A 131 2.23 4.90 0.93
CA ASP A 131 3.63 5.11 1.27
C ASP A 131 4.46 3.85 1.06
N ALA A 132 3.94 2.70 1.50
CA ALA A 132 4.58 1.41 1.30
C ALA A 132 4.74 1.04 -0.18
N TYR A 133 3.75 1.36 -1.01
CA TYR A 133 3.79 1.15 -2.45
C TYR A 133 4.79 2.10 -3.13
N ALA A 134 4.77 3.39 -2.80
CA ALA A 134 5.74 4.36 -3.30
C ALA A 134 7.18 4.01 -2.91
N ASP A 135 7.39 3.52 -1.70
CA ASP A 135 8.69 3.05 -1.20
C ASP A 135 9.24 1.87 -2.01
N VAL A 136 8.39 0.94 -2.43
CA VAL A 136 8.77 -0.16 -3.35
C VAL A 136 9.32 0.39 -4.67
N TRP A 137 8.66 1.38 -5.28
CA TRP A 137 9.12 2.00 -6.53
C TRP A 137 10.42 2.76 -6.34
N ARG A 138 10.52 3.52 -5.25
CA ARG A 138 11.74 4.25 -4.90
C ARG A 138 12.94 3.30 -4.80
N ARG A 139 12.76 2.11 -4.19
CA ARG A 139 13.82 1.09 -4.12
C ARG A 139 14.21 0.57 -5.50
N ALA A 140 13.23 0.22 -6.34
CA ALA A 140 13.49 -0.26 -7.69
C ALA A 140 14.28 0.75 -8.53
N ILE A 141 13.91 2.03 -8.46
CA ILE A 141 14.63 3.12 -9.12
C ILE A 141 16.07 3.22 -8.58
N ARG A 142 16.24 3.20 -7.26
CA ARG A 142 17.57 3.28 -6.63
C ARG A 142 18.46 2.11 -7.06
N GLN A 143 17.92 0.90 -7.13
CA GLN A 143 18.65 -0.28 -7.60
C GLN A 143 19.11 -0.10 -9.05
N GLY A 144 18.19 0.30 -9.95
CA GLY A 144 18.55 0.57 -11.34
C GLY A 144 19.65 1.62 -11.48
N LEU A 145 19.57 2.72 -10.71
CA LEU A 145 20.61 3.74 -10.71
C LEU A 145 21.97 3.20 -10.22
N ASN A 146 21.99 2.34 -9.19
CA ASN A 146 23.22 1.72 -8.69
C ASN A 146 23.86 0.77 -9.72
N GLU A 147 23.05 0.12 -10.55
CA GLU A 147 23.49 -0.74 -11.66
C GLU A 147 23.94 0.08 -12.90
N GLY A 148 23.88 1.41 -12.84
CA GLY A 148 24.34 2.31 -13.91
C GLY A 148 23.27 2.64 -14.95
N TRP A 149 22.02 2.23 -14.74
CA TRP A 149 20.90 2.63 -15.60
C TRP A 149 20.63 4.12 -15.43
N LYS A 150 20.24 4.80 -16.51
CA LYS A 150 19.76 6.18 -16.44
C LYS A 150 18.25 6.18 -16.29
N ALA A 151 17.71 7.22 -15.66
CA ALA A 151 16.27 7.38 -15.46
C ALA A 151 15.45 7.22 -16.76
N ARG A 152 15.99 7.70 -17.88
CA ARG A 152 15.36 7.58 -19.21
C ARG A 152 15.33 6.17 -19.79
N ASP A 153 16.22 5.30 -19.33
CA ASP A 153 16.33 3.91 -19.78
C ASP A 153 15.46 2.97 -18.91
N MET A 154 14.94 3.47 -17.79
CA MET A 154 14.00 2.74 -16.94
C MET A 154 12.58 2.83 -17.51
N SER A 155 12.04 1.69 -17.95
CA SER A 155 10.62 1.59 -18.26
C SER A 155 9.82 1.39 -16.97
N LEU A 156 9.32 2.50 -16.39
CA LEU A 156 8.33 2.44 -15.32
C LEU A 156 6.96 2.40 -15.98
N ASN A 157 6.41 1.19 -16.20
CA ASN A 157 5.05 1.07 -16.71
C ASN A 157 4.05 1.47 -15.62
N ILE A 158 3.84 2.76 -15.40
CA ILE A 158 2.91 3.27 -14.38
C ILE A 158 1.46 2.90 -14.74
N GLY A 159 1.17 2.82 -16.04
CA GLY A 159 -0.16 2.54 -16.59
C GLY A 159 -0.67 1.13 -16.31
N SER A 160 0.20 0.13 -16.14
CA SER A 160 -0.23 -1.21 -15.72
C SER A 160 -0.72 -1.27 -14.27
N PHE A 161 -0.47 -0.24 -13.45
CA PHE A 161 -0.72 -0.26 -12.01
C PHE A 161 -1.70 0.81 -11.52
N LEU A 162 -1.79 1.97 -12.18
CA LEU A 162 -2.75 3.03 -11.87
C LEU A 162 -3.90 3.08 -12.88
N LEU A 163 -4.49 1.92 -13.19
CA LEU A 163 -5.70 1.86 -14.01
C LEU A 163 -6.88 2.45 -13.22
N ARG A 164 -7.23 3.68 -13.54
CA ARG A 164 -8.52 4.25 -13.16
C ARG A 164 -9.56 3.75 -14.17
N GLU A 165 -10.44 2.83 -13.77
CA GLU A 165 -11.50 2.25 -14.62
C GLU A 165 -12.61 3.27 -15.04
N ASN A 166 -12.32 4.56 -15.20
CA ASN A 166 -13.34 5.61 -15.42
C ASN A 166 -13.22 6.42 -16.70
N ASP A 167 -12.76 5.84 -17.82
CA ASP A 167 -12.90 6.50 -19.14
C ASP A 167 -13.85 5.79 -20.12
N ASN A 168 -14.60 4.76 -19.69
CA ASN A 168 -15.50 4.02 -20.61
C ASN A 168 -17.01 4.10 -20.32
N GLU A 169 -17.48 4.88 -19.34
CA GLU A 169 -18.92 5.04 -19.07
C GLU A 169 -19.42 6.49 -19.12
N ARG A 170 -19.05 7.27 -20.15
CA ARG A 170 -19.76 8.54 -20.39
C ARG A 170 -19.84 9.06 -21.83
N LEU A 171 -19.99 8.20 -22.83
CA LEU A 171 -20.38 8.65 -24.18
C LEU A 171 -21.45 7.74 -24.79
N LYS A 172 -22.67 7.91 -24.31
CA LYS A 172 -23.86 7.83 -25.16
C LYS A 172 -24.67 9.09 -24.92
N GLU A 173 -24.36 10.13 -25.68
CA GLU A 173 -25.33 10.87 -26.49
C GLU A 173 -24.59 11.96 -27.27
N ASP A 174 -24.96 12.03 -28.55
CA ASP A 174 -24.72 13.07 -29.53
C ASP A 174 -23.34 13.17 -30.21
N GLY A 175 -23.40 12.83 -31.50
CA GLY A 175 -22.28 12.81 -32.42
C GLY A 175 -21.63 14.17 -32.58
N HIS A 176 -20.40 14.27 -32.09
CA HIS A 176 -19.43 15.21 -32.61
C HIS A 176 -18.06 14.54 -32.60
N GLU A 177 -17.45 14.44 -33.78
CA GLU A 177 -16.09 13.95 -33.95
C GLU A 177 -15.14 14.94 -33.24
N MET A 178 -14.48 14.50 -32.17
CA MET A 178 -13.45 15.27 -31.47
C MET A 178 -12.16 14.46 -31.39
N VAL A 179 -11.09 15.11 -31.85
CA VAL A 179 -9.72 14.64 -31.92
C VAL A 179 -9.27 14.00 -30.61
N LYS A 180 -8.88 12.73 -30.68
CA LYS A 180 -8.32 11.96 -29.57
C LYS A 180 -6.99 12.57 -29.13
N THR A 181 -7.02 13.39 -28.08
CA THR A 181 -5.83 13.66 -27.27
C THR A 181 -6.09 13.05 -25.90
N ALA A 182 -5.58 11.83 -25.70
CA ALA A 182 -5.64 11.14 -24.43
C ALA A 182 -4.81 11.92 -23.40
N GLN A 183 -5.47 12.59 -22.46
CA GLN A 183 -4.81 13.18 -21.30
C GLN A 183 -4.62 12.10 -20.23
N ASN A 184 -3.74 11.13 -20.52
CA ASN A 184 -3.24 10.15 -19.56
C ASN A 184 -1.92 10.62 -18.93
N GLU A 185 -1.87 11.87 -18.47
CA GLU A 185 -0.67 12.42 -17.84
C GLU A 185 -0.97 12.67 -16.36
N LEU A 186 -0.26 11.94 -15.46
CA LEU A 186 -0.02 12.41 -14.09
C LEU A 186 0.44 13.87 -14.16
N PRO A 187 0.07 14.74 -13.21
CA PRO A 187 0.54 16.11 -13.20
C PRO A 187 2.06 16.08 -13.34
N LYS A 188 2.56 16.62 -14.46
CA LYS A 188 3.99 16.79 -14.68
C LYS A 188 4.51 17.54 -13.46
N ILE A 189 5.51 16.95 -12.78
CA ILE A 189 6.20 17.60 -11.68
C ILE A 189 6.97 18.76 -12.32
N GLU A 190 6.28 19.89 -12.54
CA GLU A 190 6.90 21.11 -12.99
C GLU A 190 7.90 21.55 -11.92
N GLN A 191 9.04 21.99 -12.42
CA GLN A 191 10.28 22.23 -11.71
C GLN A 191 10.04 23.02 -10.41
N LEU A 192 10.19 22.35 -9.26
CA LEU A 192 10.44 23.01 -7.99
C LEU A 192 11.81 23.69 -8.11
N SER A 193 11.78 24.93 -8.59
CA SER A 193 12.92 25.84 -8.61
C SER A 193 13.31 26.09 -7.14
N VAL A 194 14.31 25.35 -6.67
CA VAL A 194 15.00 25.68 -5.43
C VAL A 194 15.71 27.00 -5.69
N LYS A 195 15.11 28.09 -5.22
CA LYS A 195 15.84 29.34 -5.04
C LYS A 195 16.80 29.10 -3.89
N GLU A 196 18.07 28.89 -4.23
CA GLU A 196 19.17 29.06 -3.28
C GLU A 196 19.22 30.55 -2.91
N ASP A 197 18.61 30.91 -1.78
CA ASP A 197 18.92 32.15 -1.09
C ASP A 197 20.32 32.00 -0.47
N ASN A 198 21.35 32.32 -1.26
CA ASN A 198 22.66 32.66 -0.74
C ASN A 198 22.55 33.99 0.01
N GLN A 199 22.52 33.93 1.35
CA GLN A 199 22.92 35.06 2.17
C GLN A 199 24.42 34.95 2.45
N GLU A 200 25.18 35.87 1.87
CA GLU A 200 26.47 36.36 2.39
C GLU A 200 26.29 37.82 2.81
#